data_AF-A0A091ALK9-F1
#
_entry.id   AF-A0A091ALK9-F1
#
_cell.length_a   1.000
_cell.length_b   1.000
_cell.length_c   1.000
_cell.angle_alpha   90.00
_cell.angle_beta   90.00
_cell.angle_gamma   90.00
#
_symmetry.space_group_name_H-M   'P 1'
#
loop_
_entity.id
_entity.type
_entity.pdbx_description
1 polymer ?
#
loop_
_entity_poly.entity_id
_entity_poly.type
_entity_poly.pdbx_seq_one_letter_code
_entity_poly.pdbx_strand_id
1 'polypeptide(L)'
;GVAADYRPSISERYEIIKKHWKMEAHYCGKRIAERSFRKHLLWYTKGLTGSARLRETLGKMTDSKAMLSELDRYFQSVATSQTEIMT
;
A
#
# COMPACT_ATOMS: atom_id res chain seq x y z
N GLY A 1 21.48 21.22 12.21
CA GLY A 1 21.18 20.21 11.18
C GLY A 1 19.69 20.03 11.15
N VAL A 2 19.06 20.30 10.01
CA VAL A 2 17.60 20.23 9.87
C VAL A 2 17.19 18.77 10.07
N ALA A 3 16.28 18.50 11.02
CA ALA A 3 15.74 17.17 11.24
C ALA A 3 15.00 16.74 9.96
N ALA A 4 15.61 15.88 9.15
CA ALA A 4 14.95 15.31 7.99
C ALA A 4 13.77 14.48 8.50
N ASP A 5 12.56 14.77 8.00
CA ASP A 5 11.38 13.97 8.30
C ASP A 5 11.62 12.56 7.73
N TYR A 6 11.95 11.62 8.62
CA TYR A 6 12.30 10.23 8.26
C TYR A 6 11.08 9.42 7.79
N ARG A 7 9.92 10.06 7.67
CA ARG A 7 8.69 9.43 7.21
C ARG A 7 8.76 9.21 5.69
N PRO A 8 8.54 7.97 5.21
CA PRO A 8 8.50 7.72 3.78
C PRO A 8 7.35 8.49 3.14
N SER A 9 7.65 9.11 2.01
CA SER A 9 6.69 9.72 1.09
C SER A 9 5.67 8.68 0.59
N ILE A 10 4.58 9.15 -0.03
CA ILE A 10 3.56 8.27 -0.59
C ILE A 10 4.13 7.31 -1.65
N SER A 11 5.01 7.82 -2.51
CA SER A 11 5.68 7.01 -3.54
C SER A 11 6.61 5.96 -2.90
N GLU A 12 7.42 6.34 -1.92
CA GLU A 12 8.31 5.41 -1.21
C GLU A 12 7.53 4.33 -0.48
N ARG A 13 6.43 4.68 0.20
CA ARG A 13 5.53 3.68 0.82
C ARG A 13 5.05 2.67 -0.22
N TYR A 14 4.66 3.12 -1.41
CA TYR A 14 4.18 2.23 -2.45
C TYR A 14 5.26 1.31 -3.00
N GLU A 15 6.47 1.82 -3.24
CA GLU A 15 7.61 1.01 -3.66
C GLU A 15 7.98 -0.05 -2.61
N ILE A 16 7.95 0.32 -1.33
CA ILE A 16 8.21 -0.63 -0.23
C ILE A 16 7.16 -1.75 -0.23
N ILE A 17 5.87 -1.43 -0.43
CA ILE A 17 4.80 -2.44 -0.54
C ILE A 17 5.09 -3.41 -1.69
N LYS A 18 5.40 -2.92 -2.89
CA LYS A 18 5.71 -3.78 -4.05
C LYS A 18 6.91 -4.68 -3.79
N LYS A 19 7.96 -4.14 -3.16
CA LYS A 19 9.16 -4.93 -2.78
C LYS A 19 8.81 -6.00 -1.75
N HIS A 20 8.08 -5.64 -0.70
CA HIS A 20 7.65 -6.58 0.34
C HIS A 20 6.78 -7.70 -0.25
N TRP A 21 5.83 -7.36 -1.13
CA TRP A 21 5.01 -8.35 -1.82
C TRP A 21 5.87 -9.37 -2.59
N LYS A 22 6.82 -8.89 -3.39
CA LYS A 22 7.72 -9.77 -4.16
C LYS A 22 8.54 -10.68 -3.26
N MET A 23 9.06 -10.16 -2.14
CA MET A 23 9.83 -10.95 -1.17
C MET A 23 8.95 -11.99 -0.48
N GLU A 24 7.77 -11.61 0.00
CA GLU A 24 6.87 -12.54 0.70
C GLU A 24 6.38 -13.66 -0.23
N ALA A 25 6.05 -13.32 -1.49
CA ALA A 25 5.70 -14.32 -2.50
C ALA A 25 6.88 -15.26 -2.84
N HIS A 26 8.11 -14.74 -2.85
CA HIS A 26 9.32 -15.53 -3.12
C HIS A 26 9.65 -16.49 -1.97
N TYR A 27 9.66 -16.01 -0.72
CA TYR A 27 10.11 -16.79 0.44
C TYR A 27 9.01 -17.68 1.04
N CYS A 28 7.75 -17.22 1.08
CA CYS A 28 6.64 -17.96 1.69
C CYS A 28 5.81 -18.74 0.66
N GLY A 29 6.03 -18.49 -0.62
CA GLY A 29 5.20 -19.00 -1.72
C GLY A 29 3.91 -18.18 -1.91
N LYS A 30 3.50 -18.06 -3.17
CA LYS A 30 2.41 -17.17 -3.62
C LYS A 30 1.11 -17.35 -2.82
N ARG A 31 0.67 -18.60 -2.59
CA ARG A 31 -0.59 -18.90 -1.90
C ARG A 31 -0.61 -18.43 -0.43
N ILE A 32 0.53 -18.53 0.26
CA ILE A 32 0.64 -18.07 1.64
C ILE A 32 0.66 -16.54 1.64
N ALA A 33 1.52 -15.94 0.80
CA ALA A 33 1.62 -14.49 0.66
C ALA A 33 0.28 -13.81 0.35
N GLU A 34 -0.55 -14.38 -0.53
CA GLU A 34 -1.90 -13.87 -0.86
C GLU A 34 -2.83 -13.70 0.35
N ARG A 35 -2.68 -14.58 1.35
CA ARG A 35 -3.49 -14.58 2.57
C ARG A 35 -2.87 -13.71 3.65
N SER A 36 -1.55 -13.78 3.81
CA SER A 36 -0.85 -13.09 4.89
C SER A 36 -0.56 -11.62 4.60
N PHE A 37 -0.31 -11.24 3.34
CA PHE A 37 0.20 -9.91 3.00
C PHE A 37 -0.76 -8.77 3.31
N ARG A 38 -2.08 -9.04 3.30
CA ARG A 38 -3.13 -8.03 3.53
C ARG A 38 -3.00 -7.33 4.86
N LYS A 39 -2.49 -8.02 5.90
CA LYS A 39 -2.27 -7.42 7.22
C LYS A 39 -1.19 -6.34 7.19
N HIS A 40 -0.18 -6.45 6.33
CA HIS A 40 0.87 -5.45 6.19
C HIS A 40 0.32 -4.15 5.58
N LEU A 41 -0.66 -4.24 4.69
CA LEU A 41 -1.29 -3.08 4.04
C LEU A 41 -1.99 -2.15 5.03
N LEU A 42 -2.47 -2.67 6.17
CA LEU A 42 -3.00 -1.86 7.28
C LEU A 42 -1.96 -0.87 7.80
N TRP A 43 -0.69 -1.29 7.92
CA TRP A 43 0.37 -0.43 8.45
C TRP A 43 0.84 0.58 7.40
N TYR A 44 1.00 0.16 6.15
CA TYR A 44 1.44 1.06 5.07
C TYR A 44 0.45 2.18 4.73
N THR A 45 -0.84 1.91 4.88
CA THR A 45 -1.91 2.86 4.53
C THR A 45 -2.43 3.67 5.72
N LYS A 46 -1.87 3.46 6.92
CA LYS A 46 -2.26 4.20 8.12
C LYS A 46 -2.02 5.71 7.93
N GLY A 47 -3.03 6.50 8.29
CA GLY A 47 -2.99 7.97 8.20
C GLY A 47 -3.18 8.52 6.79
N LEU A 48 -3.40 7.68 5.79
CA LEU A 48 -3.71 8.11 4.43
C LEU A 48 -5.23 8.28 4.25
N THR A 49 -5.61 9.33 3.54
CA THR A 49 -7.01 9.61 3.16
C THR A 49 -7.58 8.43 2.36
N GLY A 50 -8.82 8.03 2.66
CA GLY A 50 -9.47 6.89 1.98
C GLY A 50 -8.99 5.50 2.43
N SER A 51 -8.05 5.40 3.37
CA SER A 51 -7.50 4.11 3.82
C SER A 51 -8.54 3.17 4.44
N ALA A 52 -9.63 3.69 5.02
CA ALA A 52 -10.71 2.85 5.56
C ALA A 52 -11.46 2.09 4.45
N ARG A 53 -11.85 2.79 3.38
CA ARG A 53 -12.49 2.20 2.20
C ARG A 53 -11.57 1.21 1.49
N LEU A 54 -10.29 1.54 1.39
CA LEU A 54 -9.29 0.61 0.87
C LEU A 54 -9.26 -0.68 1.70
N ARG A 55 -9.18 -0.56 3.04
CA ARG A 55 -9.13 -1.73 3.94
C ARG A 55 -10.36 -2.63 3.79
N GLU A 56 -11.55 -2.05 3.70
CA GLU A 56 -12.77 -2.81 3.44
C GLU A 56 -12.71 -3.55 2.11
N THR A 57 -12.25 -2.88 1.05
CA THR A 57 -12.12 -3.45 -0.29
C THR A 57 -11.10 -4.60 -0.32
N LEU A 58 -9.93 -4.38 0.27
CA LEU A 58 -8.86 -5.38 0.37
C LEU A 58 -9.27 -6.59 1.20
N GLY A 59 -10.11 -6.42 2.23
CA GLY A 59 -10.61 -7.52 3.05
C GLY A 59 -11.51 -8.50 2.28
N LYS A 60 -12.16 -8.05 1.21
CA LYS A 60 -13.07 -8.87 0.38
C LYS A 60 -12.37 -9.56 -0.80
N MET A 61 -11.18 -9.11 -1.16
CA MET A 61 -10.43 -9.66 -2.29
C MET A 61 -9.76 -10.98 -1.94
N THR A 62 -9.71 -11.92 -2.89
CA THR A 62 -9.06 -13.23 -2.74
C THR A 62 -7.86 -13.41 -3.65
N ASP A 63 -7.73 -12.60 -4.69
CA ASP A 63 -6.68 -12.67 -5.70
C ASP A 63 -5.61 -11.57 -5.49
N SER A 64 -4.33 -11.92 -5.70
CA SER A 64 -3.21 -10.99 -5.57
C SER A 64 -3.16 -9.96 -6.69
N LYS A 65 -3.55 -10.32 -7.92
CA LYS A 65 -3.51 -9.39 -9.05
C LYS A 65 -4.54 -8.28 -8.88
N ALA A 66 -5.75 -8.62 -8.44
CA ALA A 66 -6.78 -7.67 -8.07
C ALA A 66 -6.34 -6.76 -6.89
N MET A 67 -5.70 -7.36 -5.87
CA MET A 67 -5.14 -6.61 -4.74
C MET A 67 -4.10 -5.57 -5.18
N LEU A 68 -3.14 -5.95 -6.03
CA LEU A 68 -2.12 -5.04 -6.54
C LEU A 68 -2.71 -3.93 -7.40
N SER A 69 -3.68 -4.26 -8.26
CA SER A 69 -4.34 -3.27 -9.12
C SER A 69 -5.13 -2.23 -8.31
N GLU A 70 -5.78 -2.65 -7.22
CA GLU A 70 -6.47 -1.72 -6.32
C GLU A 70 -5.48 -0.86 -5.54
N LEU A 71 -4.31 -1.38 -5.16
CA LEU A 71 -3.24 -0.60 -4.55
C LEU A 71 -2.69 0.45 -5.53
N ASP A 72 -2.44 0.10 -6.80
CA ASP A 72 -2.03 1.06 -7.84
C ASP A 72 -3.02 2.23 -7.92
N ARG A 73 -4.31 1.91 -8.07
CA ARG A 73 -5.38 2.92 -8.16
C ARG A 73 -5.45 3.81 -6.92
N TYR A 74 -5.33 3.20 -5.74
CA TYR A 74 -5.37 3.93 -4.48
C TYR A 74 -4.19 4.88 -4.32
N PHE A 75 -2.96 4.42 -4.56
CA PHE A 75 -1.77 5.26 -4.40
C PHE A 75 -1.68 6.38 -5.44
N GLN A 76 -2.21 6.15 -6.66
CA GLN A 76 -2.41 7.21 -7.65
C GLN A 76 -3.38 8.28 -7.13
N SER A 77 -4.55 7.87 -6.63
CA SER A 77 -5.54 8.81 -6.08
C SER A 77 -4.99 9.60 -4.88
N VAL A 78 -4.27 8.96 -3.96
CA VAL A 78 -3.66 9.63 -2.81
C VAL A 78 -2.60 10.64 -3.25
N ALA A 79 -1.80 10.32 -4.26
CA ALA A 79 -0.81 11.25 -4.81
C ALA A 79 -1.48 12.48 -5.44
N THR A 80 -2.53 12.29 -6.25
CA THR A 80 -3.28 13.40 -6.86
C THR A 80 -3.92 14.31 -5.81
N SER A 81 -4.59 13.74 -4.80
CA SER A 81 -5.22 14.54 -3.74
C SER A 81 -4.22 15.31 -2.86
N GLN A 82 -2.96 14.88 -2.76
CA GLN A 82 -1.92 15.67 -2.08
C GLN A 82 -1.45 16.88 -2.90
N THR A 83 -1.44 16.77 -4.23
CA THR A 83 -1.08 17.88 -5.13
C THR A 83 -2.12 19.00 -5.09
N GLU A 84 -3.41 18.65 -5.01
CA GLU A 84 -4.52 19.60 -4.97
C GLU A 84 -4.61 20.39 -3.65
N ILE A 85 -4.15 19.82 -2.53
CA ILE A 85 -4.17 20.49 -1.21
C ILE A 85 -3.01 21.49 -1.07
N MET A 86 -1.96 21.36 -1.89
CA MET A 86 -0.75 22.18 -1.83
C MET A 86 -0.74 23.36 -2.81
N THR A 87 -1.82 23.54 -3.58
CA THR A 87 -2.05 24.64 -4.53
C THR A 87 -3.10 25.59 -3.97
#